data_AF-A0A814T4Y4-F1
#
_entry.id   AF-A0A814T4Y4-F1
#
_cell.length_a   1.000
_cell.length_b   1.000
_cell.length_c   1.000
_cell.angle_alpha   90.00
_cell.angle_beta   90.00
_cell.angle_gamma   90.00
#
_symmetry.space_group_name_H-M   'P 1'
#
loop_
_entity.id
_entity.type
_entity.pdbx_description
1 polymer ?
#
loop_
_entity_poly.entity_id
_entity_poly.type
_entity_poly.pdbx_seq_one_letter_code
_entity_poly.pdbx_strand_id
1 'polypeptide(L)'
;MVCAGNRRKEQNVVRKGNGFNWGSAGHSTALFTGVLVNEVLKIAKPKHGARYMCMEGADKLPNGYYGTSIRLSTAMDPAMGVMLAHKMNGEPLAPDHGRPLRVVIPGQIGGRSVKWLTRIIISDKPSDNWYHIFDNRVLPTMITPEIAAEQKHWYNDERYALYNLNIQSAICYPAHGEIVKVEEGKSYPVRGYAYNGGGVRVGRVEVSLDQGQTWKLTNIDYPEDQYRNAVHYPTLYGGTLDMANRELSFCWCFWKIEIPTMEMSAAKDIVVRAMDESMNVQPRDMYWNVLSMLNNCWHRLTITKEQDGYSLKFDHPTIPALTKGGWMEKVKEQGGELTDGFWGTRSLVAAPSEEKSSLVVKMTDDHVQRIITEEELSQHSKDGDAWFAVNGHVYNATEYLKDHPGGSESIILASGADASDDFIAIHSDTAKAIFGFFSEQDKMV
;
A
#
# COMPACT_ATOMS: atom_id res chain seq x y z
N MET A 1 6.80 -9.11 3.75
CA MET A 1 7.16 -7.86 3.02
C MET A 1 5.91 -7.02 2.82
N VAL A 2 6.03 -5.70 2.95
CA VAL A 2 4.89 -4.76 2.88
C VAL A 2 5.26 -3.57 2.01
N CYS A 3 4.41 -3.18 1.06
CA CYS A 3 4.56 -1.96 0.28
C CYS A 3 4.29 -0.74 1.16
N ALA A 4 5.09 0.33 1.03
CA ALA A 4 4.84 1.59 1.74
C ALA A 4 3.46 2.18 1.41
N GLY A 5 2.93 1.92 0.22
CA GLY A 5 1.62 2.34 -0.22
C GLY A 5 0.45 1.47 0.28
N ASN A 6 0.65 0.43 1.09
CA ASN A 6 -0.47 -0.36 1.60
C ASN A 6 -1.54 0.54 2.26
N ARG A 7 -2.83 0.30 1.97
CA ARG A 7 -3.98 1.14 2.37
C ARG A 7 -3.95 2.58 1.82
N ARG A 8 -3.24 2.85 0.71
CA ARG A 8 -3.23 4.17 0.05
C ARG A 8 -4.61 4.63 -0.40
N LYS A 9 -5.46 3.72 -0.92
CA LYS A 9 -6.76 4.11 -1.49
C LYS A 9 -7.64 4.84 -0.46
N GLU A 10 -7.60 4.43 0.81
CA GLU A 10 -8.32 5.13 1.89
C GLU A 10 -7.93 6.61 1.99
N GLN A 11 -6.64 6.94 1.89
CA GLN A 11 -6.20 8.35 1.88
C GLN A 11 -6.65 9.06 0.59
N ASN A 12 -6.55 8.40 -0.56
CA ASN A 12 -6.93 8.98 -1.84
C ASN A 12 -8.44 9.30 -1.92
N VAL A 13 -9.29 8.53 -1.24
CA VAL A 13 -10.73 8.85 -1.13
C VAL A 13 -10.94 10.14 -0.33
N VAL A 14 -10.22 10.33 0.79
CA VAL A 14 -10.27 11.58 1.58
C VAL A 14 -9.79 12.76 0.76
N ARG A 15 -8.56 12.68 0.27
CA ARG A 15 -7.93 13.69 -0.57
C ARG A 15 -6.94 12.98 -1.48
N LYS A 16 -7.07 13.20 -2.79
CA LYS A 16 -6.23 12.51 -3.77
C LYS A 16 -4.77 12.91 -3.62
N GLY A 17 -3.89 11.92 -3.48
CA GLY A 17 -2.43 12.09 -3.43
C GLY A 17 -1.74 11.52 -4.67
N ASN A 18 -0.42 11.50 -4.64
CA ASN A 18 0.41 11.01 -5.75
C ASN A 18 0.72 9.51 -5.55
N GLY A 19 -0.10 8.63 -6.14
CA GLY A 19 0.22 7.21 -6.21
C GLY A 19 -0.98 6.27 -6.38
N PHE A 20 -0.70 5.05 -6.86
CA PHE A 20 -1.69 4.02 -7.17
C PHE A 20 -2.51 3.54 -5.96
N ASN A 21 -3.77 3.20 -6.22
CA ASN A 21 -4.76 2.80 -5.23
C ASN A 21 -4.56 1.36 -4.69
N TRP A 22 -3.73 1.22 -3.66
CA TRP A 22 -3.66 -0.03 -2.89
C TRP A 22 -4.81 -0.13 -1.88
N GLY A 23 -5.46 -1.29 -1.86
CA GLY A 23 -6.30 -1.71 -0.73
C GLY A 23 -5.44 -2.15 0.47
N SER A 24 -6.01 -2.98 1.35
CA SER A 24 -5.33 -3.50 2.55
C SER A 24 -4.43 -4.72 2.28
N ALA A 25 -4.28 -5.16 1.04
CA ALA A 25 -3.52 -6.36 0.66
C ALA A 25 -2.15 -6.05 0.02
N GLY A 26 -1.60 -4.85 0.21
CA GLY A 26 -0.27 -4.46 -0.29
C GLY A 26 0.90 -5.10 0.47
N HIS A 27 0.78 -6.38 0.81
CA HIS A 27 1.75 -7.14 1.58
C HIS A 27 1.61 -8.65 1.32
N SER A 28 2.70 -9.39 1.58
CA SER A 28 2.76 -10.85 1.50
C SER A 28 3.91 -11.38 2.35
N THR A 29 3.79 -12.61 2.83
CA THR A 29 4.83 -13.30 3.63
C THR A 29 5.32 -14.53 2.89
N ALA A 30 6.64 -14.75 2.90
CA ALA A 30 7.29 -15.87 2.21
C ALA A 30 8.56 -16.28 2.94
N LEU A 31 9.01 -17.52 2.68
CA LEU A 31 10.31 -18.02 3.10
C LEU A 31 11.35 -17.63 2.06
N PHE A 32 12.34 -16.84 2.44
CA PHE A 32 13.46 -16.48 1.57
C PHE A 32 14.69 -17.32 1.89
N THR A 33 15.42 -17.77 0.87
CA THR A 33 16.69 -18.48 1.03
C THR A 33 17.80 -17.70 0.33
N GLY A 34 18.92 -17.51 1.03
CA GLY A 34 20.02 -16.68 0.57
C GLY A 34 21.12 -16.52 1.60
N VAL A 35 22.06 -15.63 1.30
CA VAL A 35 23.21 -15.31 2.16
C VAL A 35 22.91 -14.07 2.98
N LEU A 36 23.24 -14.08 4.27
CA LEU A 36 23.09 -12.89 5.10
C LEU A 36 24.10 -11.80 4.69
N VAL A 37 23.62 -10.58 4.58
CA VAL A 37 24.41 -9.42 4.14
C VAL A 37 25.55 -9.14 5.10
N ASN A 38 25.36 -9.31 6.40
CA ASN A 38 26.40 -9.10 7.40
C ASN A 38 27.66 -9.96 7.14
N GLU A 39 27.51 -11.21 6.67
CA GLU A 39 28.63 -12.08 6.32
C GLU A 39 29.39 -11.57 5.09
N VAL A 40 28.68 -11.06 4.08
CA VAL A 40 29.30 -10.41 2.91
C VAL A 40 30.06 -9.15 3.32
N LEU A 41 29.48 -8.34 4.21
CA LEU A 41 30.11 -7.11 4.69
C LEU A 41 31.34 -7.38 5.57
N LYS A 42 31.37 -8.47 6.36
CA LYS A 42 32.58 -8.88 7.09
C LYS A 42 33.77 -9.14 6.16
N ILE A 43 33.52 -9.68 4.96
CA ILE A 43 34.56 -9.89 3.94
C ILE A 43 35.00 -8.54 3.35
N ALA A 44 34.04 -7.66 3.03
CA ALA A 44 34.30 -6.35 2.43
C ALA A 44 35.01 -5.36 3.38
N LYS A 45 34.88 -5.54 4.70
CA LYS A 45 35.48 -4.71 5.76
C LYS A 45 35.19 -3.20 5.58
N PRO A 46 33.93 -2.75 5.79
CA PRO A 46 33.55 -1.34 5.76
C PRO A 46 34.54 -0.43 6.49
N LYS A 47 34.90 0.70 5.86
CA LYS A 47 35.81 1.69 6.47
C LYS A 47 35.17 2.34 7.69
N HIS A 48 36.01 2.77 8.63
CA HIS A 48 35.57 3.63 9.72
C HIS A 48 34.89 4.89 9.16
N GLY A 49 33.78 5.30 9.76
CA GLY A 49 32.96 6.42 9.28
C GLY A 49 31.83 6.03 8.32
N ALA A 50 31.82 4.81 7.76
CA ALA A 50 30.68 4.33 6.99
C ALA A 50 29.41 4.24 7.85
N ARG A 51 28.25 4.57 7.27
CA ARG A 51 26.95 4.67 7.96
C ARG A 51 25.80 4.04 7.19
N TYR A 52 25.92 3.86 5.88
CA TYR A 52 24.87 3.35 5.01
C TYR A 52 25.36 2.26 4.08
N MET A 53 24.46 1.33 3.78
CA MET A 53 24.57 0.39 2.67
C MET A 53 23.60 0.84 1.59
N CYS A 54 24.14 1.43 0.52
CA CYS A 54 23.40 1.76 -0.70
C CYS A 54 23.33 0.53 -1.61
N MET A 55 22.24 0.45 -2.38
CA MET A 55 21.88 -0.69 -3.22
C MET A 55 21.35 -0.15 -4.55
N GLU A 56 21.69 -0.80 -5.65
CA GLU A 56 21.24 -0.45 -7.01
C GLU A 56 20.75 -1.71 -7.73
N GLY A 57 19.60 -1.61 -8.40
CA GLY A 57 19.00 -2.66 -9.23
C GLY A 57 19.48 -2.60 -10.69
N ALA A 58 19.04 -3.55 -11.49
CA ALA A 58 19.32 -3.62 -12.92
C ALA A 58 18.22 -2.96 -13.78
N ASP A 59 17.07 -2.69 -13.20
CA ASP A 59 15.91 -2.13 -13.87
C ASP A 59 16.16 -0.67 -14.25
N LYS A 60 15.93 -0.34 -15.52
CA LYS A 60 16.06 1.01 -16.04
C LYS A 60 14.68 1.66 -16.07
N LEU A 61 14.46 2.61 -15.16
CA LEU A 61 13.24 3.38 -15.02
C LEU A 61 13.43 4.79 -15.62
N PRO A 62 12.37 5.62 -15.72
CA PRO A 62 12.44 6.95 -16.34
C PRO A 62 13.52 7.88 -15.74
N ASN A 63 13.81 7.75 -14.44
CA ASN A 63 14.82 8.56 -13.74
C ASN A 63 16.12 7.78 -13.44
N GLY A 64 16.42 6.75 -14.23
CA GLY A 64 17.63 5.93 -14.10
C GLY A 64 17.36 4.58 -13.43
N TYR A 65 18.41 3.97 -12.86
CA TYR A 65 18.28 2.69 -12.18
C TYR A 65 17.65 2.86 -10.81
N TYR A 66 16.81 1.90 -10.40
CA TYR A 66 16.27 1.92 -9.04
C TYR A 66 17.40 1.77 -8.02
N GLY A 67 17.47 2.68 -7.06
CA GLY A 67 18.49 2.64 -6.03
C GLY A 67 18.02 3.27 -4.73
N THR A 68 18.56 2.76 -3.62
CA THR A 68 18.21 3.24 -2.29
C THR A 68 19.23 2.80 -1.25
N SER A 69 19.03 3.12 0.02
CA SER A 69 19.95 2.69 1.09
C SER A 69 19.22 2.25 2.35
N ILE A 70 19.94 1.49 3.19
CA ILE A 70 19.61 1.27 4.60
C ILE A 70 20.79 1.67 5.50
N ARG A 71 20.53 1.83 6.79
CA ARG A 71 21.59 2.03 7.79
C ARG A 71 22.52 0.82 7.81
N LEU A 72 23.82 1.07 7.83
CA LEU A 72 24.84 0.03 7.87
C LEU A 72 24.74 -0.81 9.15
N SER A 73 24.36 -0.21 10.28
CA SER A 73 24.12 -0.94 11.53
C SER A 73 23.03 -2.00 11.37
N THR A 74 21.94 -1.69 10.67
CA THR A 74 20.88 -2.66 10.34
C THR A 74 21.40 -3.77 9.43
N ALA A 75 22.23 -3.44 8.43
CA ALA A 75 22.79 -4.43 7.52
C ALA A 75 23.81 -5.37 8.19
N MET A 76 24.52 -4.88 9.21
CA MET A 76 25.53 -5.63 9.96
C MET A 76 24.96 -6.47 11.10
N ASP A 77 23.76 -6.13 11.58
CA ASP A 77 23.12 -6.83 12.69
C ASP A 77 22.57 -8.21 12.23
N PRO A 78 23.12 -9.33 12.73
CA PRO A 78 22.62 -10.66 12.39
C PRO A 78 21.15 -10.86 12.82
N ALA A 79 20.69 -10.21 13.88
CA ALA A 79 19.32 -10.34 14.36
C ALA A 79 18.31 -9.77 13.34
N MET A 80 18.69 -8.73 12.59
CA MET A 80 17.86 -8.13 11.54
C MET A 80 17.69 -9.02 10.31
N GLY A 81 18.58 -10.00 10.10
CA GLY A 81 18.40 -11.00 9.05
C GLY A 81 18.38 -10.45 7.62
N VAL A 82 19.07 -9.34 7.35
CA VAL A 82 19.15 -8.75 6.00
C VAL A 82 19.81 -9.75 5.06
N MET A 83 19.16 -10.08 3.95
CA MET A 83 19.53 -11.23 3.10
C MET A 83 19.67 -10.85 1.63
N LEU A 84 20.68 -11.42 0.97
CA LEU A 84 20.77 -11.54 -0.48
C LEU A 84 20.07 -12.84 -0.89
N ALA A 85 18.77 -12.73 -1.19
CA ALA A 85 17.92 -13.87 -1.49
C ALA A 85 18.00 -14.26 -2.97
N HIS A 86 18.08 -15.55 -3.23
CA HIS A 86 18.04 -16.13 -4.59
C HIS A 86 16.91 -17.17 -4.76
N LYS A 87 16.19 -17.50 -3.68
CA LYS A 87 14.94 -18.29 -3.70
C LYS A 87 13.84 -17.65 -2.86
N MET A 88 12.60 -17.94 -3.23
CA MET A 88 11.39 -17.59 -2.49
C MET A 88 10.46 -18.81 -2.48
N ASN A 89 10.10 -19.27 -1.29
CA ASN A 89 9.31 -20.49 -1.04
C ASN A 89 9.90 -21.75 -1.70
N GLY A 90 11.23 -21.88 -1.68
CA GLY A 90 11.96 -23.05 -2.21
C GLY A 90 12.32 -22.97 -3.69
N GLU A 91 11.62 -22.13 -4.45
CA GLU A 91 11.85 -21.95 -5.88
C GLU A 91 12.81 -20.80 -6.16
N PRO A 92 13.56 -20.83 -7.28
CA PRO A 92 14.28 -19.67 -7.78
C PRO A 92 13.36 -18.45 -7.88
N LEU A 93 13.89 -17.25 -7.63
CA LEU A 93 13.09 -16.03 -7.74
C LEU A 93 12.45 -15.92 -9.14
N ALA A 94 11.15 -15.61 -9.16
CA ALA A 94 10.46 -15.17 -10.36
C ALA A 94 10.99 -13.80 -10.84
N PRO A 95 10.86 -13.44 -12.13
CA PRO A 95 11.27 -12.14 -12.65
C PRO A 95 10.73 -10.96 -11.80
N ASP A 96 9.42 -10.94 -11.52
CA ASP A 96 8.76 -9.89 -10.72
C ASP A 96 9.28 -9.77 -9.29
N HIS A 97 9.92 -10.83 -8.81
CA HIS A 97 10.48 -10.93 -7.46
C HIS A 97 12.01 -10.75 -7.44
N GLY A 98 12.61 -10.35 -8.56
CA GLY A 98 14.01 -9.89 -8.62
C GLY A 98 15.01 -10.94 -9.08
N ARG A 99 14.60 -11.90 -9.92
CA ARG A 99 15.52 -12.91 -10.50
C ARG A 99 16.79 -12.26 -11.10
N PRO A 100 18.01 -12.77 -10.83
CA PRO A 100 18.32 -13.94 -10.01
C PRO A 100 18.55 -13.64 -8.53
N LEU A 101 18.68 -12.36 -8.15
CA LEU A 101 19.12 -11.96 -6.82
C LEU A 101 18.43 -10.66 -6.39
N ARG A 102 17.94 -10.63 -5.14
CA ARG A 102 17.39 -9.42 -4.52
C ARG A 102 17.93 -9.24 -3.11
N VAL A 103 17.79 -8.03 -2.57
CA VAL A 103 17.87 -7.79 -1.14
C VAL A 103 16.49 -8.03 -0.52
N VAL A 104 16.46 -8.65 0.67
CA VAL A 104 15.28 -8.76 1.55
C VAL A 104 15.65 -8.14 2.89
N ILE A 105 14.85 -7.18 3.34
CA ILE A 105 15.09 -6.41 4.57
C ILE A 105 13.88 -6.57 5.50
N PRO A 106 13.95 -7.50 6.47
CA PRO A 106 12.87 -7.74 7.42
C PRO A 106 12.49 -6.47 8.21
N GLY A 107 11.19 -6.29 8.49
CA GLY A 107 10.67 -5.16 9.27
C GLY A 107 10.73 -3.78 8.59
N GLN A 108 11.21 -3.69 7.34
CA GLN A 108 11.24 -2.44 6.56
C GLN A 108 10.26 -2.48 5.38
N ILE A 109 9.93 -1.30 4.84
CA ILE A 109 9.11 -1.17 3.64
C ILE A 109 9.77 -1.88 2.44
N GLY A 110 8.93 -2.41 1.55
CA GLY A 110 9.36 -3.15 0.37
C GLY A 110 10.28 -2.37 -0.56
N GLY A 111 10.15 -1.03 -0.61
CA GLY A 111 11.03 -0.16 -1.39
C GLY A 111 12.52 -0.27 -1.00
N ARG A 112 12.86 -0.65 0.24
CA ARG A 112 14.27 -0.86 0.62
C ARG A 112 14.81 -2.23 0.18
N SER A 113 13.94 -3.18 -0.14
CA SER A 113 14.31 -4.53 -0.58
C SER A 113 14.55 -4.56 -2.09
N VAL A 114 15.66 -3.98 -2.56
CA VAL A 114 16.00 -3.81 -3.99
C VAL A 114 15.99 -5.14 -4.75
N LYS A 115 15.25 -5.19 -5.85
CA LYS A 115 15.18 -6.32 -6.80
C LYS A 115 16.29 -6.21 -7.85
N TRP A 116 16.60 -7.34 -8.51
CA TRP A 116 17.55 -7.39 -9.62
C TRP A 116 18.90 -6.76 -9.26
N LEU A 117 19.43 -7.09 -8.08
CA LEU A 117 20.55 -6.39 -7.45
C LEU A 117 21.82 -6.45 -8.32
N THR A 118 22.43 -5.29 -8.57
CA THR A 118 23.69 -5.16 -9.32
C THR A 118 24.84 -4.65 -8.47
N ARG A 119 24.57 -3.72 -7.54
CA ARG A 119 25.62 -3.10 -6.71
C ARG A 119 25.22 -2.96 -5.25
N ILE A 120 26.20 -3.16 -4.38
CA ILE A 120 26.19 -2.76 -2.97
C ILE A 120 27.31 -1.76 -2.78
N ILE A 121 26.99 -0.57 -2.27
CA ILE A 121 27.92 0.55 -2.11
C ILE A 121 27.89 1.01 -0.65
N ILE A 122 29.04 0.99 0.01
CA ILE A 122 29.14 1.44 1.39
C ILE A 122 29.49 2.92 1.42
N SER A 123 28.66 3.70 2.13
CA SER A 123 28.71 5.17 2.15
C SER A 123 28.63 5.72 3.58
N ASP A 124 29.14 6.92 3.81
CA ASP A 124 28.94 7.71 5.03
C ASP A 124 27.59 8.46 5.02
N LYS A 125 26.93 8.55 3.86
CA LYS A 125 25.65 9.24 3.64
C LYS A 125 24.58 8.29 3.05
N PRO A 126 23.29 8.62 3.20
CA PRO A 126 22.22 7.93 2.48
C PRO A 126 22.42 7.98 0.97
N SER A 127 21.70 7.14 0.24
CA SER A 127 21.70 7.14 -1.21
C SER A 127 21.23 8.49 -1.77
N ASP A 128 21.93 8.99 -2.76
CA ASP A 128 21.55 10.17 -3.56
C ASP A 128 20.73 9.79 -4.81
N ASN A 129 20.33 8.52 -4.93
CA ASN A 129 19.51 8.05 -6.05
C ASN A 129 18.15 8.75 -6.05
N TRP A 130 17.66 9.08 -7.25
CA TRP A 130 16.40 9.79 -7.45
C TRP A 130 15.23 9.11 -6.71
N TYR A 131 15.14 7.78 -6.76
CA TYR A 131 14.07 6.99 -6.12
C TYR A 131 14.20 6.94 -4.58
N HIS A 132 15.37 7.23 -4.02
CA HIS A 132 15.53 7.40 -2.57
C HIS A 132 15.07 8.78 -2.10
N ILE A 133 15.26 9.80 -2.93
CA ILE A 133 14.91 11.20 -2.60
C ILE A 133 13.40 11.40 -2.82
N PHE A 134 12.89 11.13 -4.01
CA PHE A 134 11.54 11.56 -4.42
C PHE A 134 10.43 10.55 -4.18
N ASP A 135 10.74 9.37 -3.66
CA ASP A 135 9.76 8.32 -3.35
C ASP A 135 9.99 7.72 -1.95
N ASN A 136 9.04 6.95 -1.44
CA ASN A 136 9.12 6.25 -0.17
C ASN A 136 9.39 7.18 1.02
N ARG A 137 8.59 8.26 1.11
CA ARG A 137 8.59 9.24 2.21
C ARG A 137 7.18 9.48 2.75
N VAL A 138 7.09 9.84 4.03
CA VAL A 138 5.88 10.43 4.63
C VAL A 138 6.20 11.87 4.98
N LEU A 139 5.72 12.79 4.13
CA LEU A 139 5.88 14.22 4.36
C LEU A 139 4.89 14.71 5.43
N PRO A 140 5.21 15.81 6.13
CA PRO A 140 4.30 16.41 7.10
C PRO A 140 2.91 16.75 6.52
N THR A 141 1.85 16.58 7.33
CA THR A 141 0.44 16.69 6.90
C THR A 141 0.05 18.03 6.28
N MET A 142 0.72 19.14 6.65
CA MET A 142 0.44 20.46 6.09
C MET A 142 1.00 20.66 4.67
N ILE A 143 1.86 19.75 4.20
CA ILE A 143 2.45 19.82 2.87
C ILE A 143 1.46 19.25 1.86
N THR A 144 1.05 20.08 0.90
CA THR A 144 0.16 19.68 -0.19
C THR A 144 0.97 19.16 -1.39
N PRO A 145 0.34 18.48 -2.36
CA PRO A 145 1.03 18.03 -3.57
C PRO A 145 1.65 19.20 -4.34
N GLU A 146 0.99 20.35 -4.37
CA GLU A 146 1.47 21.58 -5.02
C GLU A 146 2.73 22.11 -4.32
N ILE A 147 2.70 22.22 -2.98
CA ILE A 147 3.87 22.65 -2.20
C ILE A 147 5.04 21.68 -2.42
N ALA A 148 4.78 20.37 -2.39
CA ALA A 148 5.83 19.37 -2.60
C ALA A 148 6.45 19.43 -4.01
N ALA A 149 5.65 19.75 -5.04
CA ALA A 149 6.13 19.91 -6.41
C ALA A 149 7.03 21.14 -6.58
N GLU A 150 6.65 22.27 -5.98
CA GLU A 150 7.42 23.53 -6.04
C GLU A 150 8.67 23.49 -5.14
N GLN A 151 8.53 22.93 -3.93
CA GLN A 151 9.54 22.97 -2.89
C GLN A 151 10.23 21.61 -2.72
N LYS A 152 11.03 21.22 -3.71
CA LYS A 152 11.70 19.91 -3.74
C LYS A 152 12.57 19.58 -2.52
N HIS A 153 13.00 20.58 -1.75
CA HIS A 153 13.81 20.37 -0.54
C HIS A 153 13.12 19.53 0.54
N TRP A 154 11.78 19.46 0.55
CA TRP A 154 11.02 18.56 1.44
C TRP A 154 11.41 17.09 1.26
N TYR A 155 11.87 16.69 0.08
CA TYR A 155 12.33 15.34 -0.22
C TYR A 155 13.77 15.05 0.21
N ASN A 156 14.54 16.07 0.61
CA ASN A 156 15.95 15.90 0.97
C ASN A 156 16.16 15.63 2.48
N ASP A 157 15.10 15.70 3.28
CA ASP A 157 15.19 15.50 4.73
C ASP A 157 14.92 14.03 5.10
N GLU A 158 15.96 13.34 5.55
CA GLU A 158 15.92 11.94 5.97
C GLU A 158 14.94 11.63 7.10
N ARG A 159 14.47 12.64 7.86
CA ARG A 159 13.44 12.44 8.88
C ARG A 159 12.11 11.97 8.28
N TYR A 160 11.89 12.21 6.99
CA TYR A 160 10.69 11.79 6.26
C TYR A 160 10.91 10.51 5.44
N ALA A 161 12.16 10.03 5.30
CA ALA A 161 12.47 8.80 4.59
C ALA A 161 11.98 7.57 5.35
N LEU A 162 11.27 6.69 4.65
CA LEU A 162 10.72 5.49 5.26
C LEU A 162 11.75 4.37 5.32
N TYR A 163 11.86 3.72 6.48
CA TYR A 163 12.66 2.53 6.68
C TYR A 163 11.79 1.45 7.30
N ASN A 164 11.72 1.42 8.64
CA ASN A 164 10.85 0.53 9.38
C ASN A 164 9.37 0.80 9.07
N LEU A 165 8.58 -0.26 8.98
CA LEU A 165 7.12 -0.17 8.93
C LEU A 165 6.56 0.39 10.25
N ASN A 166 5.36 0.94 10.21
CA ASN A 166 4.57 1.22 11.41
C ASN A 166 3.65 0.04 11.76
N ILE A 167 3.11 0.07 12.97
CA ILE A 167 2.11 -0.90 13.44
C ILE A 167 0.85 -0.79 12.58
N GLN A 168 0.35 -1.93 12.12
CA GLN A 168 -0.83 -2.02 11.26
C GLN A 168 -1.66 -3.24 11.62
N SER A 169 -2.98 -3.08 11.56
CA SER A 169 -3.95 -4.17 11.55
C SER A 169 -5.06 -3.86 10.56
N ALA A 170 -5.63 -4.91 9.98
CA ALA A 170 -6.81 -4.83 9.13
C ALA A 170 -7.71 -6.05 9.36
N ILE A 171 -9.02 -5.83 9.16
CA ILE A 171 -10.03 -6.89 9.22
C ILE A 171 -10.09 -7.56 7.85
N CYS A 172 -10.11 -8.90 7.84
CA CYS A 172 -10.31 -9.69 6.62
C CYS A 172 -11.71 -10.28 6.57
N TYR A 173 -12.23 -10.71 7.71
CA TYR A 173 -13.56 -11.30 7.85
C TYR A 173 -14.33 -10.59 8.98
N PRO A 174 -15.60 -10.17 8.75
CA PRO A 174 -16.40 -10.38 7.54
C PRO A 174 -15.80 -9.73 6.28
N ALA A 175 -15.94 -10.40 5.13
CA ALA A 175 -15.44 -9.92 3.85
C ALA A 175 -16.27 -8.75 3.32
N HIS A 176 -15.72 -8.00 2.36
CA HIS A 176 -16.47 -6.94 1.69
C HIS A 176 -17.70 -7.52 1.00
N GLY A 177 -18.89 -6.99 1.31
CA GLY A 177 -20.17 -7.45 0.78
C GLY A 177 -20.71 -8.74 1.41
N GLU A 178 -20.01 -9.33 2.38
CA GLU A 178 -20.49 -10.53 3.07
C GLU A 178 -21.81 -10.24 3.81
N ILE A 179 -22.74 -11.18 3.74
CA ILE A 179 -24.04 -11.12 4.43
C ILE A 179 -24.07 -12.20 5.51
N VAL A 180 -24.30 -11.80 6.76
CA VAL A 180 -24.35 -12.68 7.93
C VAL A 180 -25.74 -12.60 8.56
N LYS A 181 -26.39 -13.76 8.75
CA LYS A 181 -27.67 -13.84 9.46
C LYS A 181 -27.48 -13.65 10.96
N VAL A 182 -28.39 -12.88 11.55
CA VAL A 182 -28.51 -12.65 12.99
C VAL A 182 -29.32 -13.81 13.57
N GLU A 183 -28.69 -14.58 14.45
CA GLU A 183 -29.30 -15.74 15.09
C GLU A 183 -28.91 -15.75 16.58
N GLU A 184 -29.88 -16.03 17.45
CA GLU A 184 -29.63 -16.14 18.89
C GLU A 184 -28.64 -17.27 19.19
N GLY A 185 -27.69 -17.02 20.10
CA GLY A 185 -26.63 -17.98 20.44
C GLY A 185 -25.54 -18.15 19.39
N LYS A 186 -25.66 -17.55 18.20
CA LYS A 186 -24.65 -17.63 17.14
C LYS A 186 -23.61 -16.52 17.24
N SER A 187 -22.34 -16.90 17.18
CA SER A 187 -21.21 -15.98 17.08
C SER A 187 -20.57 -16.04 15.69
N TYR A 188 -19.96 -14.94 15.29
CA TYR A 188 -19.18 -14.83 14.07
C TYR A 188 -17.69 -14.66 14.40
N PRO A 189 -16.80 -15.43 13.75
CA PRO A 189 -15.35 -15.34 13.95
C PRO A 189 -14.76 -14.14 13.19
N VAL A 190 -14.85 -12.94 13.78
CA VAL A 190 -14.19 -11.74 13.22
C VAL A 190 -12.68 -11.94 13.30
N ARG A 191 -11.99 -11.78 12.17
CA ARG A 191 -10.56 -12.06 12.07
C ARG A 191 -9.86 -11.22 11.03
N GLY A 192 -8.55 -11.11 11.19
CA GLY A 192 -7.69 -10.39 10.27
C GLY A 192 -6.23 -10.66 10.54
N TYR A 193 -5.39 -9.74 10.10
CA TYR A 193 -3.95 -9.80 10.33
C TYR A 193 -3.45 -8.51 10.99
N ALA A 194 -2.25 -8.57 11.55
CA ALA A 194 -1.49 -7.42 11.99
C ALA A 194 0.01 -7.60 11.69
N TYR A 195 0.72 -6.52 11.45
CA TYR A 195 2.18 -6.51 11.27
C TYR A 195 2.79 -5.25 11.88
N ASN A 196 4.10 -5.27 12.10
CA ASN A 196 4.86 -4.10 12.54
C ASN A 196 6.24 -4.06 11.88
N GLY A 197 6.96 -2.94 12.06
CA GLY A 197 8.32 -2.78 11.60
C GLY A 197 9.38 -3.05 12.64
N GLY A 198 10.64 -3.05 12.19
CA GLY A 198 11.81 -3.07 13.08
C GLY A 198 11.99 -4.32 13.94
N GLY A 199 11.21 -5.39 13.72
CA GLY A 199 11.27 -6.59 14.53
C GLY A 199 10.48 -6.53 15.84
N VAL A 200 9.72 -5.45 16.07
CA VAL A 200 8.95 -5.25 17.31
C VAL A 200 7.63 -6.01 17.22
N ARG A 201 7.38 -6.89 18.19
CA ARG A 201 6.18 -7.74 18.20
C ARG A 201 4.90 -6.93 18.41
N VAL A 202 3.84 -7.35 17.73
CA VAL A 202 2.48 -6.87 18.01
C VAL A 202 2.08 -7.41 19.38
N GLY A 203 1.89 -6.57 20.38
CA GLY A 203 1.59 -7.02 21.75
C GLY A 203 0.11 -7.27 21.97
N ARG A 204 -0.77 -6.53 21.29
CA ARG A 204 -2.23 -6.71 21.35
C ARG A 204 -2.93 -6.21 20.10
N VAL A 205 -4.08 -6.82 19.81
CA VAL A 205 -5.05 -6.37 18.82
C VAL A 205 -6.40 -6.29 19.50
N GLU A 206 -7.06 -5.15 19.35
CA GLU A 206 -8.30 -4.81 20.03
C GLU A 206 -9.38 -4.46 18.99
N VAL A 207 -10.61 -4.93 19.23
CA VAL A 207 -11.78 -4.67 18.38
C VAL A 207 -12.83 -3.89 19.18
N SER A 208 -13.47 -2.92 18.54
CA SER A 208 -14.59 -2.17 19.10
C SER A 208 -15.81 -2.22 18.16
N LEU A 209 -17.00 -2.23 18.78
CA LEU A 209 -18.32 -2.21 18.13
C LEU A 209 -19.12 -0.93 18.45
N ASP A 210 -18.50 0.01 19.16
CA ASP A 210 -19.11 1.22 19.68
C ASP A 210 -18.28 2.47 19.33
N GLN A 211 -17.64 2.44 18.14
CA GLN A 211 -16.81 3.52 17.60
C GLN A 211 -15.58 3.87 18.46
N GLY A 212 -15.04 2.88 19.17
CA GLY A 212 -13.81 3.00 19.96
C GLY A 212 -14.00 3.46 21.40
N GLN A 213 -15.24 3.46 21.92
CA GLN A 213 -15.54 3.79 23.32
C GLN A 213 -15.12 2.66 24.26
N THR A 214 -15.40 1.42 23.89
CA THR A 214 -14.94 0.21 24.59
C THR A 214 -14.23 -0.75 23.65
N TRP A 215 -13.35 -1.59 24.19
CA TRP A 215 -12.46 -2.45 23.42
C TRP A 215 -12.50 -3.88 23.95
N LYS A 216 -12.56 -4.83 23.02
CA LYS A 216 -12.46 -6.27 23.30
C LYS A 216 -11.09 -6.76 22.84
N LEU A 217 -10.40 -7.48 23.71
CA LEU A 217 -9.11 -8.08 23.40
C LEU A 217 -9.31 -9.32 22.52
N THR A 218 -8.54 -9.42 21.44
CA THR A 218 -8.56 -10.58 20.53
C THR A 218 -7.52 -11.63 20.93
N ASN A 219 -7.66 -12.85 20.39
CA ASN A 219 -6.60 -13.84 20.44
C ASN A 219 -5.69 -13.68 19.22
N ILE A 220 -4.37 -13.72 19.43
CA ILE A 220 -3.37 -13.57 18.36
C ILE A 220 -2.60 -14.88 18.20
N ASP A 221 -2.49 -15.35 16.96
CA ASP A 221 -1.62 -16.43 16.52
C ASP A 221 -0.37 -15.84 15.83
N TYR A 222 0.81 -16.35 16.20
CA TYR A 222 2.10 -15.95 15.66
C TYR A 222 2.75 -17.14 14.95
N PRO A 223 2.43 -17.39 13.65
CA PRO A 223 3.00 -18.53 12.93
C PRO A 223 4.54 -18.54 12.89
N GLU A 224 5.16 -17.37 12.98
CA GLU A 224 6.62 -17.22 13.11
C GLU A 224 7.20 -17.98 14.31
N ASP A 225 6.49 -18.03 15.43
CA ASP A 225 6.97 -18.71 16.64
C ASP A 225 6.93 -20.24 16.50
N GLN A 226 6.19 -20.78 15.54
CA GLN A 226 6.30 -22.21 15.20
C GLN A 226 7.69 -22.56 14.66
N TYR A 227 8.30 -21.66 13.89
CA TYR A 227 9.67 -21.81 13.41
C TYR A 227 10.70 -21.54 14.53
N ARG A 228 10.36 -20.67 15.50
CA ARG A 228 11.20 -20.38 16.67
C ARG A 228 11.24 -21.56 17.66
N ASN A 229 10.12 -22.24 17.84
CA ASN A 229 9.96 -23.35 18.79
C ASN A 229 10.33 -24.72 18.19
N ALA A 230 10.71 -24.80 16.92
CA ALA A 230 11.12 -26.05 16.29
C ALA A 230 12.41 -26.59 16.94
N VAL A 231 12.32 -27.75 17.60
CA VAL A 231 13.36 -28.37 18.44
C VAL A 231 14.58 -28.88 17.64
N HIS A 232 14.46 -29.00 16.33
CA HIS A 232 15.54 -29.44 15.45
C HIS A 232 15.77 -28.39 14.38
N TYR A 233 17.01 -27.91 14.24
CA TYR A 233 17.46 -26.99 13.20
C TYR A 233 17.40 -27.68 11.82
N PRO A 234 16.30 -27.55 11.05
CA PRO A 234 16.24 -28.19 9.76
C PRO A 234 16.98 -27.30 8.76
N THR A 235 17.66 -27.93 7.82
CA THR A 235 17.85 -27.27 6.54
C THR A 235 16.50 -27.20 5.83
N LEU A 236 16.07 -26.03 5.41
CA LEU A 236 14.88 -25.86 4.59
C LEU A 236 15.27 -25.19 3.27
N TYR A 237 14.92 -25.84 2.15
CA TYR A 237 15.27 -25.39 0.79
C TYR A 237 16.77 -25.16 0.52
N GLY A 238 17.63 -25.82 1.32
CA GLY A 238 19.08 -25.70 1.25
C GLY A 238 19.67 -24.57 2.11
N GLY A 239 18.86 -23.85 2.89
CA GLY A 239 19.32 -22.87 3.88
C GLY A 239 19.15 -23.37 5.30
N THR A 240 19.97 -22.88 6.22
CA THR A 240 19.80 -23.10 7.67
C THR A 240 18.65 -22.25 8.20
N LEU A 241 17.73 -22.86 8.94
CA LEU A 241 16.71 -22.13 9.69
C LEU A 241 17.27 -21.75 11.06
N ASP A 242 17.54 -20.47 11.30
CA ASP A 242 18.16 -19.95 12.54
C ASP A 242 17.18 -19.14 13.42
N MET A 243 15.88 -19.23 13.13
CA MET A 243 14.77 -18.58 13.82
C MET A 243 14.80 -18.76 15.34
N ALA A 244 15.17 -19.95 15.83
CA ALA A 244 15.24 -20.27 17.25
C ALA A 244 16.24 -19.40 18.05
N ASN A 245 17.23 -18.81 17.37
CA ASN A 245 18.25 -17.96 17.99
C ASN A 245 17.92 -16.47 17.91
N ARG A 246 16.74 -16.12 17.40
CA ARG A 246 16.28 -14.74 17.25
C ARG A 246 15.10 -14.51 18.17
N GLU A 247 14.92 -13.28 18.63
CA GLU A 247 13.75 -12.88 19.45
C GLU A 247 12.82 -11.92 18.70
N LEU A 248 13.35 -11.20 17.71
CA LEU A 248 12.60 -10.27 16.87
C LEU A 248 11.48 -10.98 16.09
N SER A 249 10.43 -10.23 15.78
CA SER A 249 9.26 -10.66 14.99
C SER A 249 9.21 -9.93 13.65
N PHE A 250 9.40 -10.66 12.56
CA PHE A 250 9.44 -10.09 11.21
C PHE A 250 8.27 -10.50 10.33
N CYS A 251 7.47 -11.47 10.76
CA CYS A 251 6.27 -11.88 10.06
C CYS A 251 5.04 -11.17 10.65
N TRP A 252 3.99 -11.10 9.83
CA TRP A 252 2.66 -10.79 10.33
C TRP A 252 2.17 -11.82 11.36
N CYS A 253 1.17 -11.44 12.13
CA CYS A 253 0.40 -12.31 13.00
C CYS A 253 -1.07 -12.26 12.58
N PHE A 254 -1.84 -13.25 13.01
CA PHE A 254 -3.26 -13.36 12.72
C PHE A 254 -4.04 -13.21 14.02
N TRP A 255 -5.15 -12.49 13.97
CA TRP A 255 -5.98 -12.28 15.16
C TRP A 255 -7.41 -12.72 14.90
N LYS A 256 -8.08 -13.16 15.96
CA LYS A 256 -9.46 -13.66 15.92
C LYS A 256 -10.21 -13.33 17.21
N ILE A 257 -11.49 -13.00 17.09
CA ILE A 257 -12.44 -12.88 18.19
C ILE A 257 -13.82 -13.39 17.75
N GLU A 258 -14.48 -14.16 18.61
CA GLU A 258 -15.88 -14.57 18.41
C GLU A 258 -16.80 -13.46 18.92
N ILE A 259 -17.63 -12.91 18.03
CA ILE A 259 -18.59 -11.85 18.38
C ILE A 259 -20.01 -12.36 18.15
N PRO A 260 -20.91 -12.33 19.15
CA PRO A 260 -22.30 -12.67 18.99
C PRO A 260 -22.95 -11.87 17.84
N THR A 261 -23.66 -12.54 16.93
CA THR A 261 -24.33 -11.87 15.81
C THR A 261 -25.39 -10.86 16.27
N MET A 262 -26.04 -11.14 17.41
CA MET A 262 -26.92 -10.20 18.10
C MET A 262 -26.20 -8.92 18.54
N GLU A 263 -24.97 -9.02 19.04
CA GLU A 263 -24.17 -7.85 19.41
C GLU A 263 -23.79 -7.04 18.16
N MET A 264 -23.35 -7.70 17.09
CA MET A 264 -23.06 -7.02 15.81
C MET A 264 -24.31 -6.32 15.24
N SER A 265 -25.51 -6.87 15.44
CA SER A 265 -26.76 -6.27 14.97
C SER A 265 -27.12 -4.96 15.70
N ALA A 266 -26.54 -4.72 16.88
CA ALA A 266 -26.70 -3.47 17.62
C ALA A 266 -25.62 -2.42 17.25
N ALA A 267 -24.55 -2.85 16.59
CA ALA A 267 -23.42 -2.02 16.20
C ALA A 267 -23.63 -1.36 14.83
N LYS A 268 -22.93 -0.24 14.61
CA LYS A 268 -22.88 0.45 13.30
C LYS A 268 -21.64 0.09 12.49
N ASP A 269 -20.59 -0.31 13.18
CA ASP A 269 -19.29 -0.62 12.62
C ASP A 269 -18.51 -1.60 13.48
N ILE A 270 -17.44 -2.12 12.88
CA ILE A 270 -16.38 -2.84 13.57
C ILE A 270 -15.09 -2.08 13.28
N VAL A 271 -14.39 -1.65 14.32
CA VAL A 271 -13.07 -1.02 14.20
C VAL A 271 -12.02 -1.88 14.87
N VAL A 272 -10.83 -1.96 14.27
CA VAL A 272 -9.68 -2.68 14.83
C VAL A 272 -8.47 -1.76 14.95
N ARG A 273 -7.71 -1.95 16.03
CA ARG A 273 -6.38 -1.36 16.22
C ARG A 273 -5.41 -2.37 16.81
N ALA A 274 -4.13 -2.19 16.54
CA ALA A 274 -3.04 -2.91 17.16
C ALA A 274 -2.12 -1.97 17.96
N MET A 275 -1.47 -2.53 18.98
CA MET A 275 -0.43 -1.89 19.77
C MET A 275 0.76 -2.84 19.92
N ASP A 276 1.97 -2.32 19.76
CA ASP A 276 3.21 -3.09 19.83
C ASP A 276 3.82 -3.13 21.25
N GLU A 277 4.91 -3.90 21.42
CA GLU A 277 5.64 -4.00 22.70
C GLU A 277 6.35 -2.72 23.12
N SER A 278 6.46 -1.72 22.23
CA SER A 278 6.94 -0.38 22.56
C SER A 278 5.80 0.57 22.95
N MET A 279 4.57 0.06 23.09
CA MET A 279 3.35 0.81 23.38
C MET A 279 2.97 1.82 22.30
N ASN A 280 3.47 1.66 21.06
CA ASN A 280 2.98 2.42 19.91
C ASN A 280 1.64 1.83 19.47
N VAL A 281 0.62 2.67 19.37
CA VAL A 281 -0.75 2.29 18.99
C VAL A 281 -1.14 2.94 17.67
N GLN A 282 -1.91 2.22 16.85
CA GLN A 282 -2.49 2.81 15.64
C GLN A 282 -3.34 4.05 16.00
N PRO A 283 -3.19 5.17 15.27
CA PRO A 283 -3.97 6.37 15.53
C PRO A 283 -5.44 6.18 15.12
N ARG A 284 -6.33 6.89 15.81
CA ARG A 284 -7.72 7.03 15.39
C ARG A 284 -7.82 7.78 14.08
N ASP A 285 -7.13 8.91 14.00
CA ASP A 285 -7.22 9.84 12.88
C ASP A 285 -6.18 9.51 11.79
N MET A 286 -6.53 9.84 10.56
CA MET A 286 -5.69 9.62 9.40
C MET A 286 -4.54 10.63 9.37
N TYR A 287 -3.32 10.13 9.23
CA TYR A 287 -2.17 10.96 8.85
C TYR A 287 -2.09 11.05 7.33
N TRP A 288 -2.87 11.96 6.75
CA TRP A 288 -2.83 12.20 5.31
C TRP A 288 -1.47 12.78 4.90
N ASN A 289 -0.85 12.26 3.83
CA ASN A 289 0.40 12.78 3.30
C ASN A 289 0.45 12.69 1.77
N VAL A 290 1.32 13.48 1.15
CA VAL A 290 1.40 13.66 -0.32
C VAL A 290 1.52 12.34 -1.11
N LEU A 291 2.30 11.37 -0.61
CA LEU A 291 2.51 10.08 -1.28
C LEU A 291 1.53 8.99 -0.80
N SER A 292 0.64 9.36 0.12
CA SER A 292 -0.36 8.51 0.74
C SER A 292 0.22 7.17 1.24
N MET A 293 1.40 7.23 1.88
CA MET A 293 2.13 6.05 2.37
C MET A 293 1.94 5.84 3.86
N LEU A 294 2.14 4.59 4.31
CA LEU A 294 2.07 4.15 5.71
C LEU A 294 0.77 4.53 6.42
N ASN A 295 -0.34 4.53 5.68
CA ASN A 295 -1.66 4.74 6.26
C ASN A 295 -1.98 3.64 7.28
N ASN A 296 -2.00 4.00 8.57
CA ASN A 296 -2.21 3.04 9.66
C ASN A 296 -3.29 3.46 10.65
N CYS A 297 -4.20 4.37 10.29
CA CYS A 297 -5.36 4.65 11.14
C CYS A 297 -6.20 3.38 11.38
N TRP A 298 -7.07 3.39 12.37
CA TRP A 298 -7.94 2.24 12.67
C TRP A 298 -8.66 1.76 11.40
N HIS A 299 -8.62 0.45 11.15
CA HIS A 299 -9.34 -0.12 10.02
C HIS A 299 -10.79 -0.33 10.42
N ARG A 300 -11.73 0.15 9.59
CA ARG A 300 -13.16 0.24 9.91
C ARG A 300 -14.00 -0.48 8.86
N LEU A 301 -14.90 -1.35 9.30
CA LEU A 301 -15.97 -1.93 8.50
C LEU A 301 -17.30 -1.32 8.93
N THR A 302 -18.18 -0.94 7.99
CA THR A 302 -19.56 -0.56 8.33
C THR A 302 -20.48 -1.76 8.30
N ILE A 303 -21.51 -1.73 9.14
CA ILE A 303 -22.56 -2.73 9.21
C ILE A 303 -23.87 -2.11 8.71
N THR A 304 -24.48 -2.70 7.70
CA THR A 304 -25.80 -2.31 7.19
C THR A 304 -26.78 -3.45 7.45
N LYS A 305 -27.98 -3.14 7.95
CA LYS A 305 -29.07 -4.11 8.07
C LYS A 305 -29.75 -4.26 6.71
N GLU A 306 -29.88 -5.49 6.23
CA GLU A 306 -30.60 -5.78 4.99
C GLU A 306 -32.11 -5.62 5.19
N GLN A 307 -32.85 -5.58 4.07
CA GLN A 307 -34.31 -5.36 4.07
C GLN A 307 -35.10 -6.46 4.81
N ASP A 308 -34.52 -7.65 4.94
CA ASP A 308 -35.12 -8.76 5.68
C ASP A 308 -35.16 -8.53 7.20
N GLY A 309 -34.39 -7.55 7.72
CA GLY A 309 -34.35 -7.17 9.12
C GLY A 309 -33.52 -8.10 10.02
N TYR A 310 -33.02 -9.23 9.50
CA TYR A 310 -32.23 -10.21 10.25
C TYR A 310 -30.93 -10.60 9.58
N SER A 311 -30.53 -9.93 8.49
CA SER A 311 -29.22 -10.08 7.88
C SER A 311 -28.40 -8.79 7.98
N LEU A 312 -27.09 -8.93 8.19
CA LEU A 312 -26.11 -7.86 8.27
C LEU A 312 -25.16 -7.93 7.09
N LYS A 313 -25.00 -6.83 6.36
CA LYS A 313 -24.01 -6.66 5.29
C LYS A 313 -22.83 -5.82 5.76
N PHE A 314 -21.63 -6.25 5.41
CA PHE A 314 -20.39 -5.59 5.82
C PHE A 314 -19.68 -4.93 4.65
N ASP A 315 -19.32 -3.66 4.78
CA ASP A 315 -18.50 -2.97 3.79
C ASP A 315 -17.13 -2.61 4.38
N HIS A 316 -16.07 -3.05 3.71
CA HIS A 316 -14.69 -2.57 3.95
C HIS A 316 -14.52 -1.11 3.50
N PRO A 317 -13.43 -0.40 3.91
CA PRO A 317 -13.21 0.99 3.54
C PRO A 317 -13.27 1.26 2.04
N THR A 318 -12.53 0.46 1.27
CA THR A 318 -12.35 0.61 -0.18
C THR A 318 -12.08 -0.75 -0.82
N ILE A 319 -12.36 -0.92 -2.11
CA ILE A 319 -11.93 -2.07 -2.92
C ILE A 319 -10.62 -1.69 -3.65
N PRO A 320 -9.59 -2.57 -3.75
CA PRO A 320 -8.30 -2.22 -4.36
C PRO A 320 -8.41 -1.76 -5.83
N ALA A 321 -7.35 -1.10 -6.30
CA ALA A 321 -7.24 -0.56 -7.66
C ALA A 321 -8.39 0.42 -7.99
N LEU A 322 -8.85 0.40 -9.24
CA LEU A 322 -9.88 1.29 -9.78
C LEU A 322 -11.30 0.84 -9.43
N THR A 323 -11.48 -0.32 -8.80
CA THR A 323 -12.81 -0.84 -8.50
C THR A 323 -13.53 0.04 -7.48
N LYS A 324 -14.66 0.62 -7.88
CA LYS A 324 -15.52 1.41 -6.99
C LYS A 324 -16.21 0.50 -5.97
N GLY A 325 -16.38 1.01 -4.75
CA GLY A 325 -17.04 0.35 -3.65
C GLY A 325 -16.34 0.57 -2.31
N GLY A 326 -16.97 0.06 -1.26
CA GLY A 326 -16.58 0.32 0.12
C GLY A 326 -17.31 1.52 0.71
N TRP A 327 -17.28 1.63 2.04
CA TRP A 327 -18.08 2.64 2.73
C TRP A 327 -17.53 4.06 2.55
N MET A 328 -16.22 4.24 2.34
CA MET A 328 -15.63 5.58 2.23
C MET A 328 -16.12 6.30 0.97
N GLU A 329 -16.19 5.58 -0.15
CA GLU A 329 -16.68 6.13 -1.42
C GLU A 329 -18.18 6.46 -1.31
N LYS A 330 -19.00 5.57 -0.72
CA LYS A 330 -20.43 5.84 -0.46
C LYS A 330 -20.64 7.11 0.38
N VAL A 331 -19.84 7.30 1.42
CA VAL A 331 -19.92 8.52 2.27
C VAL A 331 -19.58 9.76 1.44
N LYS A 332 -18.54 9.70 0.62
CA LYS A 332 -18.13 10.82 -0.24
C LYS A 332 -19.19 11.17 -1.29
N GLU A 333 -19.79 10.16 -1.93
CA GLU A 333 -20.91 10.32 -2.87
C GLU A 333 -22.13 10.97 -2.22
N GLN A 334 -22.34 10.73 -0.93
CA GLN A 334 -23.41 11.36 -0.14
C GLN A 334 -23.04 12.75 0.40
N GLY A 335 -21.88 13.30 0.04
CA GLY A 335 -21.41 14.61 0.51
C GLY A 335 -20.85 14.60 1.93
N GLY A 336 -20.58 13.42 2.51
CA GLY A 336 -20.02 13.30 3.86
C GLY A 336 -18.53 13.66 3.92
N GLU A 337 -18.12 14.29 5.02
CA GLU A 337 -16.73 14.68 5.25
C GLU A 337 -15.98 13.60 6.05
N LEU A 338 -15.10 12.85 5.40
CA LEU A 338 -14.35 11.75 6.03
C LEU A 338 -13.32 12.19 7.10
N THR A 339 -13.01 13.49 7.14
CA THR A 339 -12.07 14.12 8.08
C THR A 339 -12.74 14.72 9.32
N ASP A 340 -14.07 14.61 9.45
CA ASP A 340 -14.86 15.20 10.54
C ASP A 340 -14.62 14.58 11.93
N GLY A 341 -13.75 13.57 12.05
CA GLY A 341 -13.54 12.78 13.28
C GLY A 341 -14.65 11.76 13.55
N PHE A 342 -15.67 11.68 12.70
CA PHE A 342 -16.82 10.77 12.76
C PHE A 342 -17.05 10.02 11.43
N TRP A 343 -16.02 9.98 10.57
CA TRP A 343 -16.02 9.27 9.28
C TRP A 343 -17.17 9.68 8.36
N GLY A 344 -17.54 10.96 8.37
CA GLY A 344 -18.59 11.55 7.53
C GLY A 344 -20.02 11.27 7.99
N THR A 345 -20.21 10.73 9.19
CA THR A 345 -21.55 10.49 9.75
C THR A 345 -22.20 11.74 10.35
N ARG A 346 -21.46 12.83 10.56
CA ARG A 346 -21.98 14.08 11.14
C ARG A 346 -22.56 15.04 10.09
N SER A 347 -21.99 15.09 8.89
CA SER A 347 -22.36 16.05 7.83
C SER A 347 -23.68 15.75 7.10
N LEU A 348 -24.34 14.62 7.34
CA LEU A 348 -25.65 14.33 6.76
C LEU A 348 -26.79 15.21 7.32
N VAL A 349 -26.49 16.15 8.23
CA VAL A 349 -27.46 17.05 8.88
C VAL A 349 -27.19 18.55 8.62
N ALA A 350 -26.22 18.93 7.77
CA ALA A 350 -25.92 20.35 7.54
C ALA A 350 -25.53 20.70 6.09
N ALA A 351 -26.49 21.33 5.38
CA ALA A 351 -26.41 22.29 4.27
C ALA A 351 -25.51 22.02 3.03
N PRO A 352 -25.95 22.41 1.81
CA PRO A 352 -25.27 22.07 0.56
C PRO A 352 -23.95 22.83 0.41
N SER A 353 -22.88 22.12 0.06
CA SER A 353 -21.57 22.70 -0.22
C SER A 353 -21.54 23.37 -1.59
N GLU A 354 -21.06 24.61 -1.65
CA GLU A 354 -20.78 25.36 -2.87
C GLU A 354 -19.73 24.62 -3.74
N GLU A 355 -20.07 24.42 -5.02
CA GLU A 355 -19.15 23.88 -6.03
C GLU A 355 -17.99 24.85 -6.27
N LYS A 356 -16.77 24.42 -5.92
CA LYS A 356 -15.56 25.08 -6.41
C LYS A 356 -15.39 24.74 -7.89
N SER A 357 -15.63 25.74 -8.74
CA SER A 357 -15.29 25.78 -10.15
C SER A 357 -13.84 25.30 -10.38
N SER A 358 -13.70 24.13 -11.01
CA SER A 358 -12.46 23.71 -11.64
C SER A 358 -12.37 24.33 -13.04
N LEU A 359 -11.19 24.85 -13.39
CA LEU A 359 -10.90 25.32 -14.73
C LEU A 359 -10.92 24.09 -15.67
N VAL A 360 -11.98 23.97 -16.46
CA VAL A 360 -12.12 22.90 -17.47
C VAL A 360 -11.23 23.27 -18.66
N VAL A 361 -10.03 22.69 -18.73
CA VAL A 361 -9.22 22.70 -19.94
C VAL A 361 -9.92 21.81 -20.96
N LYS A 362 -10.30 22.36 -22.12
CA LYS A 362 -10.91 21.60 -23.23
C LYS A 362 -9.86 20.65 -23.80
N MET A 363 -9.97 19.36 -23.44
CA MET A 363 -9.10 18.28 -23.93
C MET A 363 -9.65 17.59 -25.17
N THR A 364 -10.67 18.17 -25.82
CA THR A 364 -11.43 17.53 -26.91
C THR A 364 -10.86 17.86 -28.29
N ASP A 365 -11.14 16.96 -29.24
CA ASP A 365 -11.11 17.22 -30.67
C ASP A 365 -12.55 17.08 -31.19
N ASP A 366 -13.13 18.19 -31.69
CA ASP A 366 -14.54 18.25 -32.07
C ASP A 366 -14.84 17.46 -33.37
N HIS A 367 -13.83 16.89 -34.03
CA HIS A 367 -13.96 16.19 -35.31
C HIS A 367 -14.15 14.66 -35.19
N VAL A 368 -13.96 14.09 -34.01
CA VAL A 368 -14.07 12.64 -33.79
C VAL A 368 -15.53 12.27 -33.44
N GLN A 369 -16.13 11.29 -34.14
CA GLN A 369 -17.55 10.89 -33.97
C GLN A 369 -17.79 9.40 -33.65
N ARG A 370 -16.73 8.59 -33.57
CA ARG A 370 -16.87 7.14 -33.34
C ARG A 370 -17.08 6.85 -31.86
N ILE A 371 -18.24 6.32 -31.48
CA ILE A 371 -18.54 5.94 -30.09
C ILE A 371 -17.98 4.55 -29.79
N ILE A 372 -17.11 4.45 -28.78
CA ILE A 372 -16.62 3.19 -28.21
C ILE A 372 -17.45 2.83 -26.97
N THR A 373 -17.92 1.58 -26.88
CA THR A 373 -18.64 1.09 -25.68
C THR A 373 -17.66 0.64 -24.60
N GLU A 374 -18.10 0.57 -23.33
CA GLU A 374 -17.27 0.01 -22.26
C GLU A 374 -16.84 -1.45 -22.55
N GLU A 375 -17.73 -2.23 -23.18
CA GLU A 375 -17.44 -3.61 -23.57
C GLU A 375 -16.35 -3.66 -24.65
N GLU A 376 -16.40 -2.78 -25.64
CA GLU A 376 -15.34 -2.65 -26.66
C GLU A 376 -14.03 -2.17 -26.05
N LEU A 377 -14.06 -1.12 -25.21
CA LEU A 377 -12.89 -0.60 -24.52
C LEU A 377 -12.17 -1.70 -23.71
N SER A 378 -12.93 -2.52 -22.97
CA SER A 378 -12.37 -3.60 -22.14
C SER A 378 -11.54 -4.64 -22.90
N GLN A 379 -11.75 -4.78 -24.22
CA GLN A 379 -10.98 -5.70 -25.06
C GLN A 379 -9.56 -5.21 -25.35
N HIS A 380 -9.31 -3.91 -25.19
CA HIS A 380 -8.05 -3.23 -25.47
C HIS A 380 -7.18 -3.07 -24.21
N SER A 381 -6.91 -4.21 -23.56
CA SER A 381 -6.19 -4.32 -22.29
C SER A 381 -4.96 -5.23 -22.33
N LYS A 382 -4.35 -5.39 -23.52
CA LYS A 382 -3.28 -6.38 -23.78
C LYS A 382 -1.93 -5.70 -24.03
N ASP A 383 -0.85 -6.48 -23.90
CA ASP A 383 0.50 -5.99 -24.22
C ASP A 383 0.60 -5.65 -25.72
N GLY A 384 0.89 -4.39 -26.03
CA GLY A 384 0.84 -3.86 -27.40
C GLY A 384 -0.56 -3.47 -27.91
N ASP A 385 -1.57 -3.39 -27.03
CA ASP A 385 -2.91 -2.86 -27.34
C ASP A 385 -3.55 -2.27 -26.07
N ALA A 386 -3.25 -1.00 -25.81
CA ALA A 386 -3.57 -0.33 -24.55
C ALA A 386 -4.41 0.92 -24.78
N TRP A 387 -5.73 0.78 -24.62
CA TRP A 387 -6.67 1.90 -24.71
C TRP A 387 -7.22 2.23 -23.34
N PHE A 388 -7.50 3.49 -23.05
CA PHE A 388 -8.15 3.89 -21.81
C PHE A 388 -9.07 5.08 -22.05
N ALA A 389 -10.08 5.26 -21.21
CA ALA A 389 -10.94 6.43 -21.28
C ALA A 389 -10.51 7.53 -20.30
N VAL A 390 -10.64 8.80 -20.69
CA VAL A 390 -10.52 9.98 -19.81
C VAL A 390 -11.64 10.95 -20.14
N ASN A 391 -12.44 11.30 -19.15
CA ASN A 391 -13.66 12.09 -19.19
C ASN A 391 -14.61 11.69 -20.33
N GLY A 392 -14.82 10.38 -20.51
CA GLY A 392 -15.71 9.85 -21.54
C GLY A 392 -15.14 9.84 -22.96
N HIS A 393 -13.81 9.96 -23.11
CA HIS A 393 -13.12 9.86 -24.40
C HIS A 393 -12.06 8.77 -24.39
N VAL A 394 -11.96 7.98 -25.46
CA VAL A 394 -11.01 6.87 -25.56
C VAL A 394 -9.68 7.25 -26.23
N TYR A 395 -8.57 6.91 -25.60
CA TYR A 395 -7.23 7.15 -26.12
C TYR A 395 -6.53 5.83 -26.39
N ASN A 396 -6.00 5.67 -27.61
CA ASN A 396 -5.10 4.57 -27.92
C ASN A 396 -3.67 4.99 -27.56
N ALA A 397 -3.15 4.49 -26.45
CA ALA A 397 -1.82 4.85 -25.96
C ALA A 397 -0.75 3.82 -26.31
N THR A 398 -1.06 2.86 -27.18
CA THR A 398 -0.19 1.73 -27.54
C THR A 398 1.21 2.17 -27.98
N GLU A 399 1.30 3.14 -28.89
CA GLU A 399 2.59 3.67 -29.37
C GLU A 399 3.29 4.54 -28.31
N TYR A 400 2.52 5.14 -27.39
CA TYR A 400 3.03 6.02 -26.33
C TYR A 400 3.49 5.27 -25.07
N LEU A 401 3.24 3.96 -24.96
CA LEU A 401 3.62 3.16 -23.79
C LEU A 401 5.09 3.30 -23.39
N LYS A 402 5.99 3.39 -24.39
CA LYS A 402 7.44 3.47 -24.18
C LYS A 402 7.91 4.87 -23.76
N ASP A 403 7.14 5.88 -24.11
CA ASP A 403 7.48 7.29 -23.89
C ASP A 403 6.76 7.88 -22.67
N HIS A 404 5.86 7.11 -22.03
CA HIS A 404 5.15 7.56 -20.84
C HIS A 404 6.13 7.76 -19.66
N PRO A 405 6.23 8.98 -19.09
CA PRO A 405 7.18 9.28 -18.01
C PRO A 405 6.95 8.49 -16.71
N GLY A 406 5.77 7.90 -16.52
CA GLY A 406 5.42 7.03 -15.40
C GLY A 406 5.68 5.55 -15.64
N GLY A 407 6.24 5.19 -16.80
CA GLY A 407 6.47 3.81 -17.23
C GLY A 407 5.22 3.15 -17.82
N SER A 408 5.43 2.19 -18.73
CA SER A 408 4.36 1.51 -19.48
C SER A 408 3.36 0.77 -18.58
N GLU A 409 3.81 0.19 -17.47
CA GLU A 409 2.95 -0.54 -16.52
C GLU A 409 1.80 0.32 -15.99
N SER A 410 2.01 1.62 -15.83
CA SER A 410 1.00 2.57 -15.33
C SER A 410 -0.18 2.70 -16.29
N ILE A 411 0.08 2.72 -17.60
CA ILE A 411 -0.96 2.75 -18.63
C ILE A 411 -1.60 1.37 -18.77
N ILE A 412 -0.80 0.30 -18.74
CA ILE A 412 -1.30 -1.08 -18.87
C ILE A 412 -2.30 -1.40 -17.73
N LEU A 413 -2.01 -0.97 -16.50
CA LEU A 413 -2.94 -1.13 -15.36
C LEU A 413 -4.27 -0.40 -15.53
N ALA A 414 -4.29 0.67 -16.31
CA ALA A 414 -5.48 1.47 -16.61
C ALA A 414 -6.15 1.08 -17.94
N SER A 415 -5.52 0.20 -18.72
CA SER A 415 -5.99 -0.18 -20.04
C SER A 415 -7.28 -1.00 -19.97
N GLY A 416 -8.15 -0.80 -20.96
CA GLY A 416 -9.49 -1.34 -21.02
C GLY A 416 -10.48 -0.76 -20.02
N ALA A 417 -10.16 0.35 -19.35
CA ALA A 417 -11.03 0.96 -18.35
C ALA A 417 -11.06 2.49 -18.46
N ASP A 418 -12.02 3.09 -17.76
CA ASP A 418 -12.06 4.52 -17.53
C ASP A 418 -11.01 4.92 -16.48
N ALA A 419 -9.99 5.64 -16.95
CA ALA A 419 -8.86 6.14 -16.20
C ALA A 419 -8.99 7.63 -15.85
N SER A 420 -10.15 8.26 -16.09
CA SER A 420 -10.40 9.70 -15.88
C SER A 420 -9.83 10.21 -14.58
N ASP A 421 -10.20 9.54 -13.50
CA ASP A 421 -9.81 9.94 -12.16
C ASP A 421 -8.29 9.90 -12.00
N ASP A 422 -7.64 8.79 -12.38
CA ASP A 422 -6.20 8.60 -12.20
C ASP A 422 -5.37 9.45 -13.15
N PHE A 423 -5.85 9.65 -14.37
CA PHE A 423 -5.24 10.54 -15.34
C PHE A 423 -5.20 11.98 -14.83
N ILE A 424 -6.34 12.52 -14.39
CA ILE A 424 -6.44 13.90 -13.88
C ILE A 424 -5.58 14.09 -12.62
N ALA A 425 -5.36 13.02 -11.86
CA ALA A 425 -4.67 13.06 -10.58
C ALA A 425 -3.14 13.04 -10.65
N ILE A 426 -2.58 12.39 -11.67
CA ILE A 426 -1.14 12.17 -11.78
C ILE A 426 -0.48 13.21 -12.69
N HIS A 427 -1.24 13.80 -13.62
CA HIS A 427 -0.73 14.69 -14.66
C HIS A 427 -0.96 16.17 -14.28
N SER A 428 0.11 16.96 -14.23
CA SER A 428 0.04 18.43 -14.05
C SER A 428 -0.72 19.09 -15.21
N ASP A 429 -1.15 20.33 -15.07
CA ASP A 429 -1.83 21.05 -16.16
C ASP A 429 -0.95 21.19 -17.42
N THR A 430 0.38 21.18 -17.25
CA THR A 430 1.36 21.10 -18.36
C THR A 430 1.37 19.71 -19.03
N ALA A 431 1.20 18.63 -18.27
CA ALA A 431 1.08 17.28 -18.81
C ALA A 431 -0.29 17.05 -19.48
N LYS A 432 -1.36 17.68 -18.99
CA LYS A 432 -2.67 17.72 -19.65
C LYS A 432 -2.59 18.43 -21.01
N ALA A 433 -1.72 19.42 -21.17
CA ALA A 433 -1.49 20.12 -22.44
C ALA A 433 -0.76 19.26 -23.49
N ILE A 434 -0.04 18.19 -23.11
CA ILE A 434 0.59 17.24 -24.05
C ILE A 434 -0.47 16.52 -24.89
N PHE A 435 -1.69 16.33 -24.37
CA PHE A 435 -2.83 15.77 -25.11
C PHE A 435 -3.40 16.69 -26.19
N GLY A 436 -3.05 17.98 -26.15
CA GLY A 436 -3.25 18.90 -27.27
C GLY A 436 -2.36 18.59 -28.48
N PHE A 437 -1.32 17.76 -28.32
CA PHE A 437 -0.33 17.43 -29.36
C PHE A 437 -0.38 15.97 -29.85
N PHE A 438 -1.29 15.13 -29.35
CA PHE A 438 -1.55 13.82 -29.95
C PHE A 438 -2.14 14.00 -31.35
N SER A 439 -1.66 13.21 -32.31
CA SER A 439 -2.04 13.34 -33.71
C SER A 439 -3.50 12.93 -33.93
N GLU A 440 -4.11 13.38 -35.05
CA GLU A 440 -5.50 13.05 -35.41
C GLU A 440 -5.79 11.53 -35.44
N GLN A 441 -4.77 10.67 -35.49
CA GLN A 441 -4.90 9.22 -35.53
C GLN A 441 -5.03 8.56 -34.13
N ASP A 442 -4.72 9.30 -33.06
CA ASP A 442 -4.60 8.76 -31.70
C ASP A 442 -5.84 9.01 -30.81
N LYS A 443 -6.83 9.77 -31.32
CA LYS A 443 -8.04 10.17 -30.61
C LYS A 443 -9.26 9.45 -31.21
N MET A 444 -9.94 8.62 -30.43
CA MET A 444 -11.18 7.93 -30.85
C MET A 444 -12.25 8.14 -29.78
N VAL A 445 -13.50 8.47 -30.14
CA VAL A 445 -14.49 8.95 -29.15
C VAL A 445 -14.84 7.90 -28.11
#